data_AF-A0A560KX94-F1
#
_entry.id   AF-A0A560KX94-F1
#
_cell.length_a   1.000
_cell.length_b   1.000
_cell.length_c   1.000
_cell.angle_alpha   90.00
_cell.angle_beta   90.00
_cell.angle_gamma   90.00
#
_symmetry.space_group_name_H-M   'P 1'
#
loop_
_entity.id
_entity.type
_entity.pdbx_description
1 polymer ?
#
loop_
_entity_poly.entity_id
_entity_poly.type
_entity_poly.pdbx_seq_one_letter_code
_entity_poly.pdbx_strand_id
1 'polypeptide(L)'
;MGEKRKKIYQALVDGATEGLTGDALYEFVLKRCPKTSSKKIVRASLLALTDPGVTDKNVLDTIYALAIKHRMDEISVADDYDGEDVGEDREVVPSVQRAERRKAEGQAPVQH
;
A
#
# COMPACT_ATOMS: atom_id res chain seq x y z
N MET A 1 -7.28 -3.80 -8.65
CA MET A 1 -6.22 -4.39 -7.77
C MET A 1 -4.93 -4.42 -8.56
N GLY A 2 -3.89 -3.70 -8.15
CA GLY A 2 -2.62 -3.70 -8.87
C GLY A 2 -1.95 -5.08 -8.85
N GLU A 3 -1.57 -5.58 -10.02
CA GLU A 3 -0.99 -6.92 -10.21
C GLU A 3 0.21 -7.19 -9.30
N LYS A 4 1.02 -6.15 -9.05
CA LYS A 4 2.20 -6.22 -8.16
C LYS A 4 1.83 -6.67 -6.74
N ARG A 5 0.73 -6.16 -6.18
CA ARG A 5 0.28 -6.51 -4.82
C ARG A 5 -0.18 -7.96 -4.75
N LYS A 6 -0.87 -8.44 -5.78
CA LYS A 6 -1.30 -9.84 -5.89
C LYS A 6 -0.11 -10.79 -5.95
N LYS A 7 0.94 -10.44 -6.70
CA LYS A 7 2.17 -11.25 -6.79
C LYS A 7 2.88 -11.38 -5.44
N ILE A 8 2.97 -10.30 -4.68
CA ILE A 8 3.56 -10.32 -3.32
C ILE A 8 2.73 -11.19 -2.38
N TYR A 9 1.41 -11.05 -2.43
CA TYR A 9 0.48 -11.89 -1.66
C TYR A 9 0.67 -13.39 -1.99
N GLN A 10 0.70 -13.75 -3.28
CA GLN A 10 0.92 -15.14 -3.70
C GLN A 10 2.28 -15.65 -3.22
N ALA A 11 3.34 -14.85 -3.35
CA ALA A 11 4.67 -15.24 -2.85
C ALA A 11 4.70 -15.44 -1.32
N LEU A 12 3.94 -14.66 -0.55
CA LEU A 12 3.83 -14.85 0.90
C LEU A 12 3.13 -16.17 1.24
N VAL A 13 2.01 -16.46 0.59
CA VAL A 13 1.24 -17.69 0.82
C VAL A 13 2.05 -18.92 0.39
N ASP A 14 2.63 -18.89 -0.81
CA ASP A 14 3.45 -19.99 -1.32
C ASP A 14 4.64 -20.27 -0.40
N GLY A 15 5.42 -19.23 -0.05
CA GLY A 15 6.61 -19.41 0.79
C GLY A 15 6.27 -19.92 2.19
N ALA A 16 5.19 -19.42 2.79
CA ALA A 16 4.72 -19.92 4.08
C ALA A 16 4.19 -21.35 4.00
N THR A 17 3.54 -21.72 2.88
CA THR A 17 3.08 -23.09 2.61
C THR A 17 4.27 -24.05 2.40
N GLU A 18 5.36 -23.57 1.81
CA GLU A 18 6.64 -24.29 1.72
C GLU A 18 7.38 -24.40 3.07
N GLY A 19 6.83 -23.81 4.15
CA GLY A 19 7.39 -23.86 5.50
C GLY A 19 8.45 -22.79 5.78
N LEU A 20 8.61 -21.79 4.91
CA LEU A 20 9.52 -20.68 5.14
C LEU A 20 8.92 -19.72 6.17
N THR A 21 9.76 -19.21 7.06
CA THR A 21 9.36 -18.29 8.13
C THR A 21 10.34 -17.12 8.26
N GLY A 22 9.90 -16.04 8.90
CA GLY A 22 10.76 -14.89 9.24
C GLY A 22 11.56 -14.36 8.04
N ASP A 23 12.87 -14.26 8.21
CA ASP A 23 13.77 -13.70 7.19
C ASP A 23 13.87 -14.58 5.94
N ALA A 24 13.78 -15.90 6.07
CA ALA A 24 13.78 -16.81 4.92
C ALA A 24 12.55 -16.60 4.04
N LEU A 25 11.38 -16.38 4.64
CA LEU A 25 10.16 -16.02 3.91
C LEU A 25 10.30 -14.65 3.23
N TYR A 26 10.89 -13.67 3.92
CA TYR A 26 11.11 -12.35 3.34
C TYR A 26 12.06 -12.39 2.14
N GLU A 27 13.20 -13.10 2.25
CA GLU A 27 14.14 -13.28 1.15
C GLU A 27 13.50 -13.96 -0.06
N PHE A 28 12.67 -14.98 0.19
CA PHE A 28 11.91 -15.65 -0.86
C PHE A 28 10.97 -14.69 -1.60
N VAL A 29 10.25 -13.85 -0.86
CA VAL A 29 9.39 -12.82 -1.45
C VAL A 29 10.21 -11.82 -2.25
N LEU A 30 11.38 -11.39 -1.76
CA LEU A 30 12.27 -10.48 -2.49
C LEU A 30 12.82 -11.09 -3.79
N LYS A 31 13.14 -12.38 -3.78
CA LYS A 31 13.58 -13.12 -4.99
C LYS A 31 12.49 -13.15 -6.07
N ARG A 32 11.23 -13.37 -5.67
CA ARG A 32 10.07 -13.42 -6.60
C ARG A 32 9.56 -12.03 -6.99
N CYS A 33 9.57 -11.09 -6.06
CA CYS A 33 9.07 -9.73 -6.22
C CYS A 33 10.16 -8.71 -5.82
N PRO A 34 11.12 -8.43 -6.72
CA PRO A 34 12.12 -7.39 -6.48
C PRO A 34 11.44 -6.04 -6.24
N LYS A 35 11.98 -5.22 -5.33
CA LYS A 35 11.40 -3.91 -4.89
C LYS A 35 10.17 -4.01 -3.97
N THR A 36 10.02 -5.13 -3.27
CA THR A 36 9.06 -5.22 -2.17
C THR A 36 9.58 -4.44 -0.97
N SER A 37 8.75 -3.55 -0.42
CA SER A 37 9.06 -2.77 0.79
C SER A 37 8.23 -3.28 1.96
N SER A 38 8.62 -2.92 3.20
CA SER A 38 7.88 -3.25 4.43
C SER A 38 6.37 -2.91 4.31
N LYS A 39 6.02 -1.70 3.84
CA LYS A 39 4.63 -1.28 3.59
C LYS A 39 3.88 -2.24 2.65
N LYS A 40 4.56 -2.75 1.61
CA LYS A 40 3.98 -3.70 0.66
C LYS A 40 3.80 -5.08 1.28
N ILE A 41 4.74 -5.54 2.10
CA ILE A 41 4.61 -6.78 2.89
C ILE A 41 3.40 -6.70 3.81
N VAL A 42 3.28 -5.63 4.60
CA VAL A 42 2.16 -5.44 5.53
C VAL A 42 0.83 -5.41 4.78
N ARG A 43 0.72 -4.63 3.69
CA ARG A 43 -0.51 -4.57 2.89
C ARG A 43 -0.88 -5.90 2.24
N ALA A 44 0.09 -6.68 1.78
CA ALA A 44 -0.16 -8.01 1.21
C ALA A 44 -0.53 -9.03 2.29
N SER A 45 0.05 -8.93 3.48
CA SER A 45 -0.25 -9.79 4.64
C SER A 45 -1.68 -9.57 5.14
N LEU A 46 -2.12 -8.32 5.24
CA LEU A 46 -3.51 -8.00 5.57
C LEU A 46 -4.51 -8.57 4.55
N LEU A 47 -4.12 -8.62 3.27
CA LEU A 47 -4.95 -9.24 2.24
C LEU A 47 -5.12 -10.74 2.50
N ALA A 48 -4.05 -11.45 2.86
CA ALA A 48 -4.10 -12.86 3.20
C ALA A 48 -5.04 -13.15 4.38
N LEU A 49 -5.09 -12.28 5.38
CA LEU A 49 -6.00 -12.43 6.53
C LEU A 49 -7.48 -12.24 6.18
N THR A 50 -7.77 -11.48 5.13
CA THR A 50 -9.14 -11.26 4.65
C THR A 50 -9.56 -12.24 3.56
N ASP A 51 -8.63 -13.08 3.09
CA ASP A 51 -8.89 -14.04 2.04
C ASP A 51 -9.47 -15.33 2.64
N PRO A 52 -10.76 -15.66 2.37
CA PRO A 52 -11.36 -16.90 2.86
C PRO A 52 -10.71 -18.17 2.27
N GLY A 53 -9.91 -18.04 1.20
CA GLY A 53 -9.16 -19.14 0.61
C GLY A 53 -7.94 -19.59 1.42
N VAL A 54 -7.41 -18.72 2.29
CA VAL A 54 -6.26 -19.05 3.14
C VAL A 54 -6.77 -19.51 4.50
N THR A 55 -6.87 -20.82 4.69
CA THR A 55 -7.47 -21.42 5.90
C THR A 55 -6.44 -22.08 6.82
N ASP A 56 -5.21 -22.28 6.35
CA ASP A 56 -4.15 -22.85 7.17
C ASP A 56 -3.67 -21.82 8.21
N LYS A 57 -3.92 -22.14 9.48
CA LYS A 57 -3.52 -21.31 10.60
C LYS A 57 -2.01 -21.07 10.64
N ASN A 58 -1.19 -22.08 10.37
CA ASN A 58 0.26 -21.94 10.45
C ASN A 58 0.79 -20.98 9.37
N VAL A 59 0.19 -21.03 8.18
CA VAL A 59 0.48 -20.09 7.09
C VAL A 59 0.11 -18.67 7.52
N LEU A 60 -1.10 -18.48 8.05
CA LEU A 60 -1.57 -17.17 8.51
C LEU A 60 -0.71 -16.63 9.66
N ASP A 61 -0.39 -17.44 10.66
CA ASP A 61 0.45 -17.07 11.81
C ASP A 61 1.84 -16.64 11.34
N THR A 62 2.42 -17.37 10.37
CA THR A 62 3.74 -17.05 9.80
C THR A 62 3.73 -15.72 9.05
N ILE A 63 2.73 -15.51 8.19
CA ILE A 63 2.57 -14.26 7.45
C ILE A 63 2.34 -13.09 8.42
N TYR A 64 1.56 -13.31 9.48
CA TYR A 64 1.26 -12.28 10.47
C TYR A 64 2.48 -11.90 11.31
N ALA A 65 3.26 -12.89 11.77
CA ALA A 65 4.50 -12.65 12.50
C ALA A 65 5.47 -11.80 11.67
N LEU A 66 5.61 -12.10 10.37
CA LEU A 66 6.43 -11.31 9.45
C LEU A 66 5.90 -9.88 9.31
N ALA A 67 4.58 -9.71 9.14
CA ALA A 67 3.97 -8.40 9.02
C ALA A 67 4.18 -7.52 10.26
N ILE A 68 4.07 -8.09 11.47
CA ILE A 68 4.34 -7.37 12.72
C ILE A 68 5.79 -6.88 12.75
N LYS A 69 6.76 -7.76 12.45
CA LYS A 69 8.18 -7.41 12.40
C LYS A 69 8.42 -6.18 11.51
N HIS A 70 7.95 -6.24 10.27
CA HIS A 70 8.08 -5.13 9.33
C HIS A 70 7.36 -3.85 9.79
N ARG A 71 6.23 -3.97 10.49
CA ARG A 71 5.53 -2.79 11.02
C ARG A 71 6.30 -2.13 12.16
N MET A 72 6.94 -2.91 13.03
CA MET A 72 7.80 -2.37 14.10
C MET A 72 9.03 -1.67 13.51
N ASP A 73 9.60 -2.23 12.44
CA ASP A 73 10.71 -1.62 11.73
C ASP A 73 10.28 -0.30 11.06
N GLU A 74 9.10 -0.23 10.43
CA GLU A 74 8.61 1.01 9.81
C GLU A 74 8.35 2.13 10.81
N ILE A 75 7.79 1.82 11.99
CA ILE A 75 7.54 2.82 13.04
C ILE A 75 8.86 3.46 13.49
N SER A 76 9.95 2.71 13.45
CA SER A 76 11.28 3.19 13.82
C SER A 76 11.94 4.07 12.76
N VAL A 77 11.42 4.08 11.52
CA VAL A 77 12.02 4.70 10.33
C VAL A 77 11.07 5.73 9.68
N ALA A 78 9.98 6.10 10.35
CA ALA A 78 8.92 6.94 9.79
C ALA A 78 9.30 8.44 9.68
N ASP A 79 10.24 8.74 8.79
CA ASP A 79 10.47 10.03 8.13
C ASP A 79 11.18 9.70 6.80
N ASP A 80 10.44 9.31 5.76
CA ASP A 80 10.80 9.61 4.36
C ASP A 80 9.73 9.13 3.34
N TYR A 81 9.21 10.13 2.63
CA TYR A 81 8.56 10.19 1.31
C TYR A 81 7.76 8.99 0.75
N ASP A 82 6.47 9.27 0.56
CA ASP A 82 5.47 8.49 -0.18
C ASP A 82 5.75 8.54 -1.70
N GLY A 83 6.60 7.63 -2.17
CA GLY A 83 6.65 7.28 -3.59
C GLY A 83 5.47 6.36 -3.95
N GLU A 84 4.28 6.94 -4.15
CA GLU A 84 3.19 6.25 -4.82
C GLU A 84 3.70 5.73 -6.17
N ASP A 85 3.72 4.41 -6.36
CA ASP A 85 3.81 3.78 -7.68
C ASP A 85 2.51 4.16 -8.41
N VAL A 86 2.55 5.31 -9.09
CA VAL A 86 1.57 5.72 -10.10
C VAL A 86 1.69 4.71 -11.24
N GLY A 87 0.86 3.69 -11.18
CA GLY A 87 0.69 2.68 -12.21
C GLY A 87 -0.80 2.47 -12.45
N GLU A 88 -1.35 3.34 -13.30
CA GLU A 88 -2.49 3.17 -14.21
C GLU A 88 -3.82 2.66 -13.62
N ASP A 89 -4.67 3.64 -13.30
CA ASP A 89 -6.14 3.72 -13.51
C ASP A 89 -6.72 4.70 -12.48
N ARG A 90 -6.23 5.95 -12.50
CA ARG A 90 -6.97 7.07 -11.91
C ARG A 90 -7.97 7.53 -12.96
N GLU A 91 -9.19 7.00 -12.90
CA GLU A 91 -10.32 7.70 -13.51
C GLU A 91 -10.39 9.07 -12.83
N VAL A 92 -10.10 10.11 -13.59
CA VAL A 92 -10.00 11.49 -13.12
C VAL A 92 -11.40 11.94 -12.72
N VAL A 93 -11.76 11.78 -11.45
CA VAL A 93 -12.94 12.44 -10.91
C VAL A 93 -12.71 13.95 -10.99
N PRO A 94 -13.54 14.71 -11.72
CA PRO A 94 -13.31 16.12 -11.92
C PRO A 94 -13.48 16.83 -10.58
N SER A 95 -12.41 17.49 -10.13
CA SER A 95 -12.46 18.39 -8.97
C SER A 95 -13.56 19.42 -9.17
N VAL A 96 -14.58 19.34 -8.33
CA VAL A 96 -15.69 20.29 -8.27
C VAL A 96 -15.12 21.69 -8.03
N GLN A 97 -15.10 22.50 -9.09
CA GLN A 97 -14.84 23.93 -8.99
C GLN A 97 -15.94 24.54 -8.12
N ARG A 98 -15.59 24.95 -6.90
CA ARG A 98 -16.45 25.72 -6.03
C ARG A 98 -16.61 27.10 -6.65
N ALA A 99 -17.67 27.25 -7.45
CA ALA A 99 -18.08 28.51 -8.05
C ALA A 99 -18.58 29.47 -6.96
N GLU A 100 -17.74 30.41 -6.53
CA GLU A 100 -18.24 31.61 -5.84
C GLU A 100 -18.78 32.58 -6.89
N ARG A 101 -20.11 32.57 -7.04
CA ARG A 101 -20.84 33.56 -7.82
C ARG A 101 -21.15 34.80 -6.95
N ARG A 102 -20.58 35.92 -7.42
CA ARG A 102 -21.17 37.26 -7.58
C ARG A 102 -21.54 38.09 -6.34
N LYS A 103 -21.08 39.35 -6.35
CA LYS A 103 -21.85 40.61 -6.56
C LYS A 103 -20.81 41.75 -6.71
N ALA A 104 -20.62 42.38 -7.87
CA ALA A 104 -21.37 43.54 -8.40
C ALA A 104 -21.66 44.62 -7.33
N GLU A 105 -20.93 45.74 -7.32
CA GLU A 105 -21.37 47.08 -7.78
C GLU A 105 -20.37 48.18 -7.37
N GLY A 106 -20.26 49.26 -8.15
CA GLY A 106 -19.95 50.59 -7.61
C GLY A 106 -18.62 51.26 -7.99
N GLN A 107 -18.65 51.98 -9.13
CA GLN A 107 -18.29 53.41 -9.27
C GLN A 107 -16.84 53.91 -8.95
N ALA A 108 -16.24 54.58 -9.95
CA ALA A 108 -15.04 55.47 -9.91
C ALA A 108 -15.22 56.68 -8.94
N PRO A 109 -14.24 57.59 -8.68
CA PRO A 109 -12.93 57.93 -9.32
C PRO A 109 -11.74 57.98 -8.28
N VAL A 110 -10.48 58.39 -8.55
CA VAL A 110 -9.92 59.77 -8.66
C VAL A 110 -8.45 59.71 -9.17
N GLN A 111 -8.05 60.82 -9.81
CA GLN A 111 -6.84 61.22 -10.53
C GLN A 111 -5.50 61.14 -9.78
N HIS A 112 -4.40 61.21 -10.55
CA HIS A 112 -3.23 62.01 -10.19
C HIS A 112 -2.62 62.71 -11.40
#